data_AF-H2SJT0-F1
#
_entry.id   AF-H2SJT0-F1
#
_cell.length_a   1.000
_cell.length_b   1.000
_cell.length_c   1.000
_cell.angle_alpha   90.00
_cell.angle_beta   90.00
_cell.angle_gamma   90.00
#
_symmetry.space_group_name_H-M   'P 1'
#
loop_
_entity.id
_entity.type
_entity.pdbx_description
1 polymer ?
#
loop_
_entity_poly.entity_id
_entity_poly.type
_entity_poly.pdbx_seq_one_letter_code
_entity_poly.pdbx_strand_id
1 'polypeptide(L)'
;MSDVQRSLPVFRRLSYAVGHFFNDLCASMWFTYLLVFYHSVLGLQNANAGVLLLVGQVADALCTPLIGYESDRTAGCGNYGKRKTWHLVGTLSVLLSFNFIFNECVGCSSITPQWASVTYFIPFIIIFQFGWAAIQISHLALIPELVTCEHARVELTAYRYAFTVIANITVYAVAYLLFHLLTGVNGNDNLSDDALGPADAPVFKNLALIVLGVGAVFSVFFHVGTAESRQTKEVRHKREEEEKQQEEDEEQSASRPLLPKSRTLLLLLQWKCWLRQPSFYQVALLYMTTRLIVNLSQTYMSMYLINTLGLHKKFIATIPLVMYLSGFLCSFIMKPVSRLIGKCFTYALGLLLVMTFSGWVLLDEQMGERVYGAAVLLGAGSATILVISLAMTAELIADQTQSGAFVYGSMSFADKLSNGVAVMMIQALHPCRTSVCCPACVWFYHYIMVIVTGGVGIIATFVLCSILIWPIRIRSRGIPVNCNNEEGAN
;
A
#
# COMPACT_ATOMS: atom_id res chain seq x y z
N MET A 1 -40.21 -11.51 -12.37
CA MET A 1 -39.17 -12.09 -13.24
C MET A 1 -38.49 -10.93 -13.97
N SER A 2 -37.16 -10.86 -13.86
CA SER A 2 -36.21 -9.90 -14.45
C SER A 2 -36.29 -8.42 -14.06
N ASP A 3 -36.07 -8.11 -12.77
CA ASP A 3 -35.29 -6.91 -12.45
C ASP A 3 -33.86 -7.18 -12.94
N VAL A 4 -33.54 -6.62 -14.10
CA VAL A 4 -32.19 -6.61 -14.67
C VAL A 4 -31.30 -5.83 -13.70
N GLN A 5 -30.70 -6.59 -12.79
CA GLN A 5 -29.60 -6.22 -11.93
C GLN A 5 -28.64 -5.37 -12.77
N ARG A 6 -28.60 -4.05 -12.53
CA ARG A 6 -27.83 -3.06 -13.29
C ARG A 6 -26.33 -3.37 -13.17
N SER A 7 -25.88 -4.36 -13.92
CA SER A 7 -24.49 -4.63 -14.23
C SER A 7 -23.96 -3.36 -14.89
N LEU A 8 -23.01 -2.68 -14.24
CA LEU A 8 -22.32 -1.56 -14.88
C LEU A 8 -21.76 -2.04 -16.22
N PRO A 9 -21.91 -1.27 -17.31
CA PRO A 9 -21.28 -1.61 -18.58
C PRO A 9 -19.76 -1.73 -18.39
N VAL A 10 -19.14 -2.67 -19.11
CA VAL A 10 -17.70 -3.00 -19.00
C VAL A 10 -16.83 -1.75 -19.08
N PHE A 11 -17.16 -0.82 -19.98
CA PHE A 11 -16.46 0.46 -20.13
C PHE A 11 -16.40 1.27 -18.81
N ARG A 12 -17.49 1.35 -18.05
CA ARG A 12 -17.50 2.07 -16.76
C ARG A 12 -16.72 1.32 -15.68
N ARG A 13 -16.69 -0.01 -15.72
CA ARG A 13 -15.88 -0.83 -14.80
C ARG A 13 -14.38 -0.59 -15.04
N LEU A 14 -13.97 -0.61 -16.31
CA LEU A 14 -12.60 -0.32 -16.72
C LEU A 14 -12.22 1.13 -16.41
N SER A 15 -13.11 2.10 -16.69
CA SER A 15 -12.90 3.51 -16.36
C SER A 15 -12.70 3.74 -14.88
N TYR A 16 -13.48 3.04 -14.02
CA TYR A 16 -13.25 3.06 -12.59
C TYR A 16 -11.88 2.45 -12.23
N ALA A 17 -11.57 1.26 -12.77
CA ALA A 17 -10.38 0.51 -12.39
C ALA A 17 -9.06 1.27 -12.65
N VAL A 18 -9.01 2.08 -13.72
CA VAL A 18 -7.84 2.92 -14.04
C VAL A 18 -7.63 4.10 -13.10
N GLY A 19 -8.61 4.45 -12.24
CA GLY A 19 -8.49 5.61 -11.34
C GLY A 19 -7.32 5.52 -10.36
N HIS A 20 -6.98 4.33 -9.89
CA HIS A 20 -5.84 4.12 -8.99
C HIS A 20 -4.49 3.94 -9.72
N PHE A 21 -4.51 3.76 -11.05
CA PHE A 21 -3.34 3.41 -11.84
C PHE A 21 -2.19 4.40 -11.69
N PHE A 22 -2.50 5.71 -11.66
CA PHE A 22 -1.49 6.75 -11.48
C PHE A 22 -0.76 6.62 -10.14
N ASN A 23 -1.50 6.37 -9.06
CA ASN A 23 -0.93 6.19 -7.73
C ASN A 23 -0.05 4.93 -7.69
N ASP A 24 -0.47 3.86 -8.36
CA ASP A 24 0.29 2.60 -8.45
C ASP A 24 1.60 2.76 -9.25
N LEU A 25 1.64 3.59 -10.29
CA LEU A 25 2.90 3.90 -10.99
C LEU A 25 3.88 4.64 -10.07
N CYS A 26 3.41 5.66 -9.34
CA CYS A 26 4.23 6.40 -8.39
C CYS A 26 4.67 5.50 -7.22
N ALA A 27 3.83 4.55 -6.79
CA ALA A 27 4.13 3.56 -5.76
C ALA A 27 5.37 2.74 -6.09
N SER A 28 5.42 2.20 -7.31
CA SER A 28 6.53 1.37 -7.77
C SER A 28 7.85 2.12 -7.69
N MET A 29 7.86 3.38 -8.12
CA MET A 29 9.06 4.23 -8.04
C MET A 29 9.42 4.60 -6.61
N TRP A 30 8.43 5.00 -5.79
CA TRP A 30 8.63 5.40 -4.40
C TRP A 30 9.28 4.28 -3.58
N PHE A 31 8.72 3.07 -3.63
CA PHE A 31 9.29 1.96 -2.87
C PHE A 31 10.58 1.42 -3.49
N THR A 32 10.66 1.25 -4.81
CA THR A 32 11.80 0.54 -5.43
C THR A 32 13.03 1.42 -5.65
N TYR A 33 12.84 2.70 -5.95
CA TYR A 33 13.89 3.57 -6.49
C TYR A 33 14.22 4.79 -5.65
N LEU A 34 13.39 5.22 -4.70
CA LEU A 34 13.64 6.44 -3.92
C LEU A 34 14.97 6.39 -3.18
N LEU A 35 15.23 5.31 -2.42
CA LEU A 35 16.49 5.19 -1.66
C LEU A 35 17.71 5.06 -2.57
N VAL A 36 17.58 4.33 -3.68
CA VAL A 36 18.66 4.18 -4.67
C VAL A 36 19.00 5.52 -5.30
N PHE A 37 17.98 6.29 -5.69
CA PHE A 37 18.18 7.62 -6.25
C PHE A 37 18.85 8.56 -5.25
N TYR A 38 18.35 8.64 -4.02
CA TYR A 38 18.91 9.55 -3.01
C TYR A 38 20.32 9.16 -2.56
N HIS A 39 20.65 7.87 -2.50
CA HIS A 39 21.97 7.42 -2.07
C HIS A 39 22.97 7.35 -3.22
N SER A 40 22.67 6.59 -4.27
CA SER A 40 23.61 6.28 -5.35
C SER A 40 23.70 7.39 -6.39
N VAL A 41 22.62 8.15 -6.62
CA VAL A 41 22.60 9.21 -7.65
C VAL A 41 22.88 10.58 -7.02
N LEU A 42 22.16 10.96 -5.97
CA LEU A 42 22.35 12.26 -5.31
C LEU A 42 23.46 12.26 -4.25
N GLY A 43 23.96 11.09 -3.83
CA GLY A 43 25.05 11.01 -2.84
C GLY A 43 24.66 11.46 -1.43
N LEU A 44 23.36 11.44 -1.08
CA LEU A 44 22.91 11.77 0.27
C LEU A 44 23.36 10.71 1.27
N GLN A 45 23.70 11.13 2.48
CA GLN A 45 23.95 10.19 3.58
C GLN A 45 22.73 9.29 3.82
N ASN A 46 22.98 8.03 4.17
CA ASN A 46 21.95 7.01 4.40
C ASN A 46 20.86 7.49 5.37
N ALA A 47 21.26 8.06 6.52
CA ALA A 47 20.33 8.61 7.49
C ALA A 47 19.42 9.70 6.91
N ASN A 48 19.94 10.58 6.05
CA ASN A 48 19.16 11.65 5.41
C ASN A 48 18.12 11.09 4.43
N ALA A 49 18.49 10.09 3.63
CA ALA A 49 17.55 9.39 2.76
C ALA A 49 16.46 8.64 3.57
N GLY A 50 16.85 8.04 4.70
CA GLY A 50 15.94 7.42 5.65
C GLY A 50 14.94 8.40 6.26
N VAL A 51 15.39 9.60 6.65
CA VAL A 51 14.52 10.68 7.15
C VAL A 51 13.48 11.09 6.12
N LEU A 52 13.89 11.25 4.85
CA LEU A 52 12.95 11.62 3.77
C LEU A 52 11.86 10.58 3.57
N LEU A 53 12.21 9.28 3.60
CA LEU A 53 11.21 8.21 3.50
C LEU A 53 10.33 8.16 4.76
N LEU A 54 10.89 8.31 5.96
CA LEU A 54 10.12 8.37 7.22
C LEU A 54 9.10 9.50 7.22
N VAL A 55 9.51 10.72 6.83
CA VAL A 55 8.61 11.87 6.69
C VAL A 55 7.46 11.53 5.76
N GLY A 56 7.75 10.88 4.63
CA GLY A 56 6.71 10.44 3.71
C GLY A 56 5.73 9.44 4.35
N GLN A 57 6.23 8.43 5.05
CA GLN A 57 5.39 7.42 5.69
C GLN A 57 4.52 8.00 6.82
N VAL A 58 5.08 8.93 7.61
CA VAL A 58 4.34 9.65 8.66
C VAL A 58 3.26 10.53 8.05
N ALA A 59 3.59 11.29 6.99
CA ALA A 59 2.62 12.12 6.29
C ALA A 59 1.45 11.29 5.74
N ASP A 60 1.73 10.16 5.11
CA ASP A 60 0.69 9.26 4.58
C ASP A 60 -0.15 8.63 5.70
N ALA A 61 0.48 8.17 6.78
CA ALA A 61 -0.22 7.63 7.95
C ALA A 61 -1.21 8.63 8.57
N LEU A 62 -0.85 9.92 8.62
CA LEU A 62 -1.72 10.98 9.12
C LEU A 62 -2.77 11.43 8.09
N CYS A 63 -2.39 11.61 6.82
CA CYS A 63 -3.29 12.10 5.78
C CYS A 63 -4.41 11.11 5.47
N THR A 64 -4.16 9.80 5.56
CA THR A 64 -5.15 8.75 5.24
C THR A 64 -6.45 8.89 6.04
N PRO A 65 -6.45 8.90 7.39
CA PRO A 65 -7.67 9.09 8.17
C PRO A 65 -8.25 10.50 8.04
N LEU A 66 -7.41 11.54 7.96
CA LEU A 66 -7.87 12.92 7.82
C LEU A 66 -8.66 13.12 6.53
N ILE A 67 -8.15 12.61 5.42
CA ILE A 67 -8.83 12.67 4.11
C ILE A 67 -10.07 11.76 4.12
N GLY A 68 -10.03 10.61 4.79
CA GLY A 68 -11.22 9.80 5.00
C GLY A 68 -12.36 10.61 5.61
N TYR A 69 -12.06 11.30 6.71
CA TYR A 69 -13.01 12.16 7.42
C TYR A 69 -13.46 13.38 6.57
N GLU A 70 -12.53 14.13 6.00
CA GLU A 70 -12.85 15.35 5.23
C GLU A 70 -13.55 15.06 3.89
N SER A 71 -13.15 13.98 3.22
CA SER A 71 -13.83 13.50 2.02
C SER A 71 -15.23 12.99 2.33
N ASP A 72 -15.54 12.69 3.60
CA ASP A 72 -16.87 12.32 4.06
C ASP A 72 -17.79 13.52 4.33
N ARG A 73 -17.23 14.68 4.73
CA ARG A 73 -18.02 15.86 5.14
C ARG A 73 -18.28 16.88 4.02
N THR A 74 -17.37 16.97 3.06
CA THR A 74 -17.42 18.00 2.00
C THR A 74 -18.46 17.68 0.94
N ALA A 75 -19.22 18.67 0.46
CA ALA A 75 -20.28 18.47 -0.53
C ALA A 75 -19.75 18.15 -1.96
N GLY A 76 -18.45 18.34 -2.21
CA GLY A 76 -17.81 18.29 -3.52
C GLY A 76 -17.87 19.64 -4.26
N CYS A 77 -17.29 19.71 -5.45
CA CYS A 77 -17.30 20.91 -6.29
C CYS A 77 -18.41 20.82 -7.36
N GLY A 78 -19.47 21.60 -7.18
CA GLY A 78 -20.59 21.70 -8.12
C GLY A 78 -21.20 20.33 -8.48
N ASN A 79 -21.32 20.04 -9.78
CA ASN A 79 -21.87 18.79 -10.31
C ASN A 79 -20.81 17.67 -10.47
N TYR A 80 -19.56 17.88 -10.03
CA TYR A 80 -18.47 16.95 -10.31
C TYR A 80 -18.49 15.68 -9.44
N GLY A 81 -19.20 15.72 -8.31
CA GLY A 81 -19.24 14.65 -7.34
C GLY A 81 -18.18 14.79 -6.24
N LYS A 82 -18.48 14.26 -5.07
CA LYS A 82 -17.69 14.44 -3.84
C LYS A 82 -16.40 13.64 -3.88
N ARG A 83 -16.50 12.36 -4.24
CA ARG A 83 -15.34 11.46 -4.33
C ARG A 83 -14.44 11.85 -5.50
N LYS A 84 -15.03 12.19 -6.65
CA LYS A 84 -14.26 12.67 -7.80
C LYS A 84 -13.53 13.98 -7.54
N THR A 85 -14.09 14.90 -6.73
CA THR A 85 -13.42 16.15 -6.37
C THR A 85 -12.15 15.88 -5.58
N TRP A 86 -12.21 15.06 -4.53
CA TRP A 86 -11.01 14.71 -3.75
C TRP A 86 -9.99 13.89 -4.53
N HIS A 87 -10.45 13.00 -5.41
CA HIS A 87 -9.56 12.32 -6.34
C HIS A 87 -8.80 13.32 -7.23
N LEU A 88 -9.49 14.31 -7.80
CA LEU A 88 -8.87 15.32 -8.66
C LEU A 88 -7.86 16.19 -7.88
N VAL A 89 -8.20 16.61 -6.66
CA VAL A 89 -7.27 17.33 -5.77
C VAL A 89 -6.00 16.50 -5.57
N GLY A 90 -6.16 15.21 -5.27
CA GLY A 90 -5.02 14.31 -5.12
C GLY A 90 -4.19 14.15 -6.38
N THR A 91 -4.83 13.96 -7.54
CA THR A 91 -4.15 13.89 -8.85
C THR A 91 -3.32 15.14 -9.13
N LEU A 92 -3.88 16.33 -8.89
CA LEU A 92 -3.16 17.59 -9.08
C LEU A 92 -1.98 17.73 -8.10
N SER A 93 -2.16 17.36 -6.83
CA SER A 93 -1.09 17.37 -5.84
C SER A 93 0.08 16.48 -6.26
N VAL A 94 -0.19 15.24 -6.71
CA VAL A 94 0.85 14.32 -7.19
C VAL A 94 1.55 14.85 -8.44
N LEU A 95 0.81 15.39 -9.42
CA LEU A 95 1.39 15.97 -10.64
C LEU A 95 2.35 17.13 -10.34
N LEU A 96 2.01 17.96 -9.36
CA LEU A 96 2.82 19.12 -8.99
C LEU A 96 4.07 18.76 -8.17
N SER A 97 4.04 17.70 -7.37
CA SER A 97 5.14 17.38 -6.45
C SER A 97 6.07 16.27 -6.93
N PHE A 98 5.56 15.25 -7.60
CA PHE A 98 6.32 14.01 -7.83
C PHE A 98 7.57 14.19 -8.70
N ASN A 99 7.53 15.10 -9.69
CA ASN A 99 8.69 15.42 -10.52
C ASN A 99 9.85 15.99 -9.70
N PHE A 100 9.58 16.74 -8.63
CA PHE A 100 10.61 17.33 -7.79
C PHE A 100 11.28 16.30 -6.87
N ILE A 101 10.65 15.15 -6.62
CA ILE A 101 11.20 14.05 -5.80
C ILE A 101 12.31 13.31 -6.56
N PHE A 102 12.16 13.13 -7.87
CA PHE A 102 13.12 12.42 -8.73
C PHE A 102 13.94 13.35 -9.63
N ASN A 103 14.19 14.57 -9.15
CA ASN A 103 15.04 15.55 -9.82
C ASN A 103 16.11 16.06 -8.86
N GLU A 104 17.17 16.64 -9.39
CA GLU A 104 18.15 17.36 -8.59
C GLU A 104 17.48 18.59 -7.94
N CYS A 105 17.91 18.94 -6.72
CA CYS A 105 17.34 20.08 -6.04
C CYS A 105 17.69 21.39 -6.76
N VAL A 106 16.67 22.20 -7.02
CA VAL A 106 16.81 23.43 -7.83
C VAL A 106 17.64 24.44 -7.06
N GLY A 107 18.75 24.89 -7.65
CA GLY A 107 19.65 25.87 -7.03
C GLY A 107 20.63 25.26 -6.02
N CYS A 108 20.65 23.93 -5.87
CA CYS A 108 21.74 23.26 -5.17
C CYS A 108 23.00 23.20 -6.04
N SER A 109 24.15 23.38 -5.40
CA SER A 109 25.46 23.17 -6.01
C SER A 109 26.26 22.15 -5.19
N SER A 110 27.43 21.75 -5.67
CA SER A 110 28.33 20.83 -4.94
C SER A 110 28.77 21.35 -3.56
N ILE A 111 28.56 22.64 -3.28
CA ILE A 111 28.92 23.30 -2.01
C ILE A 111 27.72 23.33 -1.05
N THR A 112 26.50 23.05 -1.54
CA THR A 112 25.28 23.11 -0.72
C THR A 112 25.31 22.01 0.34
N PRO A 113 25.09 22.34 1.62
CA PRO A 113 25.09 21.34 2.67
C PRO A 113 23.89 20.41 2.54
N GLN A 114 24.08 19.11 2.84
CA GLN A 114 23.04 18.08 2.63
C GLN A 114 21.73 18.36 3.37
N TRP A 115 21.77 19.01 4.55
CA TRP A 115 20.56 19.35 5.29
C TRP A 115 19.65 20.30 4.50
N ALA A 116 20.21 21.20 3.68
CA ALA A 116 19.43 22.10 2.85
C ALA A 116 18.71 21.35 1.73
N SER A 117 19.39 20.37 1.10
CA SER A 117 18.77 19.47 0.12
C SER A 117 17.65 18.64 0.74
N VAL A 118 17.84 18.12 1.96
CA VAL A 118 16.78 17.41 2.71
C VAL A 118 15.58 18.32 2.96
N THR A 119 15.81 19.54 3.47
CA THR A 119 14.74 20.52 3.69
C THR A 119 13.97 20.86 2.41
N TYR A 120 14.65 20.90 1.26
CA TYR A 120 14.03 21.12 -0.04
C TYR A 120 13.06 20.00 -0.43
N PHE A 121 13.41 18.73 -0.22
CA PHE A 121 12.57 17.59 -0.64
C PHE A 121 11.34 17.36 0.25
N ILE A 122 11.42 17.70 1.55
CA ILE A 122 10.34 17.49 2.53
C ILE A 122 8.96 18.00 2.07
N PRO A 123 8.78 19.28 1.66
CA PRO A 123 7.46 19.78 1.27
C PRO A 123 6.88 19.02 0.07
N PHE A 124 7.69 18.68 -0.93
CA PHE A 124 7.23 17.91 -2.08
C PHE A 124 6.79 16.49 -1.69
N ILE A 125 7.53 15.84 -0.80
CA ILE A 125 7.16 14.53 -0.26
C ILE A 125 5.83 14.62 0.52
N ILE A 126 5.64 15.62 1.37
CA ILE A 126 4.39 15.78 2.12
C ILE A 126 3.20 16.00 1.17
N ILE A 127 3.35 16.86 0.16
CA ILE A 127 2.31 17.11 -0.85
C ILE A 127 2.01 15.84 -1.67
N PHE A 128 3.04 15.09 -2.04
CA PHE A 128 2.89 13.80 -2.72
C PHE A 128 2.09 12.81 -1.88
N GLN A 129 2.42 12.66 -0.60
CA GLN A 129 1.74 11.71 0.31
C GLN A 129 0.30 12.12 0.63
N PHE A 130 0.04 13.42 0.75
CA PHE A 130 -1.33 13.93 0.79
C PHE A 130 -2.10 13.57 -0.48
N GLY A 131 -1.50 13.80 -1.65
CA GLY A 131 -2.12 13.51 -2.94
C GLY A 131 -2.39 12.01 -3.16
N TRP A 132 -1.44 11.17 -2.76
CA TRP A 132 -1.58 9.71 -2.72
C TRP A 132 -2.79 9.29 -1.90
N ALA A 133 -2.87 9.77 -0.65
CA ALA A 133 -3.94 9.40 0.26
C ALA A 133 -5.31 9.89 -0.25
N ALA A 134 -5.36 11.08 -0.86
CA ALA A 134 -6.55 11.64 -1.49
C ALA A 134 -7.07 10.77 -2.65
N ILE A 135 -6.19 10.36 -3.57
CA ILE A 135 -6.55 9.47 -4.67
C ILE A 135 -7.04 8.13 -4.13
N GLN A 136 -6.25 7.49 -3.25
CA GLN A 136 -6.51 6.14 -2.77
C GLN A 136 -7.85 6.04 -2.03
N ILE A 137 -8.09 6.93 -1.06
CA ILE A 137 -9.29 6.88 -0.23
C ILE A 137 -10.55 7.22 -1.04
N SER A 138 -10.47 8.26 -1.88
CA SER A 138 -11.61 8.66 -2.70
C SER A 138 -11.98 7.60 -3.74
N HIS A 139 -10.97 6.94 -4.32
CA HIS A 139 -11.17 5.85 -5.27
C HIS A 139 -11.87 4.65 -4.61
N LEU A 140 -11.37 4.20 -3.47
CA LEU A 140 -11.97 3.09 -2.72
C LEU A 140 -13.40 3.39 -2.23
N ALA A 141 -13.64 4.62 -1.77
CA ALA A 141 -14.96 5.05 -1.30
C ALA A 141 -16.01 5.11 -2.44
N LEU A 142 -15.58 5.15 -3.70
CA LEU A 142 -16.47 5.18 -4.86
C LEU A 142 -17.04 3.79 -5.23
N ILE A 143 -16.39 2.69 -4.82
CA ILE A 143 -16.89 1.32 -5.06
C ILE A 143 -18.35 1.13 -4.60
N PRO A 144 -18.69 1.35 -3.32
CA PRO A 144 -20.05 1.14 -2.83
C PRO A 144 -21.08 2.09 -3.46
N GLU A 145 -20.65 3.23 -3.98
CA GLU A 145 -21.52 4.21 -4.65
C GLU A 145 -21.82 3.82 -6.11
N LEU A 146 -20.90 3.10 -6.77
CA LEU A 146 -21.09 2.61 -8.13
C LEU A 146 -21.91 1.31 -8.16
N VAL A 147 -21.65 0.38 -7.23
CA VAL A 147 -22.25 -0.96 -7.22
C VAL A 147 -22.89 -1.31 -5.88
N THR A 148 -24.11 -1.83 -5.96
CA THR A 148 -24.87 -2.31 -4.80
C THR A 148 -24.62 -3.79 -4.51
N CYS A 149 -24.36 -4.62 -5.53
CA CYS A 149 -24.16 -6.05 -5.35
C CYS A 149 -22.72 -6.41 -4.96
N GLU A 150 -22.58 -7.34 -4.02
CA GLU A 150 -21.28 -7.77 -3.48
C GLU A 150 -20.38 -8.38 -4.56
N HIS A 151 -20.95 -9.21 -5.46
CA HIS A 151 -20.21 -9.80 -6.58
C HIS A 151 -19.53 -8.71 -7.45
N ALA A 152 -20.23 -7.63 -7.78
CA ALA A 152 -19.64 -6.56 -8.59
C ALA A 152 -18.60 -5.73 -7.82
N ARG A 153 -18.70 -5.61 -6.48
CA ARG A 153 -17.67 -4.98 -5.65
C ARG A 153 -16.36 -5.77 -5.69
N VAL A 154 -16.46 -7.08 -5.56
CA VAL A 154 -15.31 -8.00 -5.68
C VAL A 154 -14.71 -7.89 -7.08
N GLU A 155 -15.55 -7.85 -8.12
CA GLU A 155 -15.10 -7.73 -9.51
C GLU A 155 -14.37 -6.40 -9.78
N LEU A 156 -14.90 -5.26 -9.35
CA LEU A 156 -14.24 -3.95 -9.48
C LEU A 156 -12.90 -3.92 -8.73
N THR A 157 -12.83 -4.55 -7.55
CA THR A 157 -11.59 -4.66 -6.77
C THR A 157 -10.56 -5.51 -7.50
N ALA A 158 -10.99 -6.59 -8.17
CA ALA A 158 -10.11 -7.42 -8.98
C ALA A 158 -9.57 -6.68 -10.21
N TYR A 159 -10.41 -5.92 -10.92
CA TYR A 159 -9.93 -5.07 -12.03
C TYR A 159 -8.93 -4.02 -11.54
N ARG A 160 -9.19 -3.36 -10.41
CA ARG A 160 -8.25 -2.40 -9.81
C ARG A 160 -6.89 -3.06 -9.57
N TYR A 161 -6.87 -4.24 -8.96
CA TYR A 161 -5.63 -4.98 -8.69
C TYR A 161 -4.90 -5.39 -9.98
N ALA A 162 -5.62 -5.80 -11.03
CA ALA A 162 -5.01 -6.09 -12.33
C ALA A 162 -4.31 -4.85 -12.91
N PHE A 163 -4.93 -3.67 -12.81
CA PHE A 163 -4.29 -2.40 -13.20
C PHE A 163 -3.09 -2.05 -12.33
N THR A 164 -3.12 -2.33 -11.02
CA THR A 164 -1.93 -2.19 -10.15
C THR A 164 -0.76 -3.03 -10.67
N VAL A 165 -0.99 -4.27 -11.08
CA VAL A 165 0.06 -5.14 -11.63
C VAL A 165 0.59 -4.59 -12.95
N ILE A 166 -0.30 -4.15 -13.84
CA ILE A 166 0.09 -3.51 -15.11
C ILE A 166 0.92 -2.25 -14.85
N ALA A 167 0.59 -1.45 -13.84
CA ALA A 167 1.34 -0.25 -13.47
C ALA A 167 2.78 -0.59 -13.07
N ASN A 168 2.95 -1.56 -12.17
CA ASN A 168 4.27 -2.01 -11.73
C ASN A 168 5.10 -2.54 -12.92
N ILE A 169 4.51 -3.40 -13.75
CA ILE A 169 5.17 -3.91 -14.97
C ILE A 169 5.59 -2.76 -15.89
N THR A 170 4.73 -1.75 -16.08
CA THR A 170 5.00 -0.59 -16.93
C THR A 170 6.21 0.18 -16.41
N VAL A 171 6.27 0.48 -15.10
CA VAL A 171 7.42 1.21 -14.50
C VAL A 171 8.71 0.44 -14.70
N TYR A 172 8.74 -0.86 -14.41
CA TYR A 172 9.96 -1.66 -14.54
C TYR A 172 10.38 -1.86 -16.00
N ALA A 173 9.43 -2.06 -16.92
CA ALA A 173 9.74 -2.18 -18.35
C ALA A 173 10.30 -0.86 -18.92
N VAL A 174 9.71 0.28 -18.56
CA VAL A 174 10.20 1.60 -18.98
C VAL A 174 11.57 1.90 -18.34
N ALA A 175 11.76 1.58 -17.06
CA ALA A 175 13.05 1.73 -16.40
C ALA A 175 14.14 0.90 -17.12
N TYR A 176 13.86 -0.37 -17.40
CA TYR A 176 14.76 -1.24 -18.16
C TYR A 176 15.12 -0.66 -19.52
N LEU A 177 14.10 -0.18 -20.28
CA LEU A 177 14.30 0.41 -21.58
C LEU A 177 15.17 1.68 -21.51
N LEU A 178 14.92 2.56 -20.53
CA LEU A 178 15.70 3.77 -20.35
C LEU A 178 17.15 3.46 -19.96
N PHE A 179 17.38 2.51 -19.07
CA PHE A 179 18.74 2.07 -18.72
C PHE A 179 19.46 1.45 -19.93
N HIS A 180 18.75 0.74 -20.82
CA HIS A 180 19.36 0.19 -22.02
C HIS A 180 19.68 1.27 -23.07
N LEU A 181 18.72 2.16 -23.35
CA LEU A 181 18.85 3.17 -24.41
C LEU A 181 19.78 4.32 -24.02
N LEU A 182 19.65 4.91 -22.83
CA LEU A 182 20.43 6.10 -22.45
C LEU A 182 21.88 5.74 -22.11
N THR A 183 22.11 4.58 -21.50
CA THR A 183 23.47 4.12 -21.19
C THR A 183 24.19 3.63 -22.45
N GLY A 184 23.46 3.04 -23.41
CA GLY A 184 24.01 2.60 -24.69
C GLY A 184 24.37 3.73 -25.66
N VAL A 185 23.72 4.89 -25.58
CA VAL A 185 24.02 6.06 -26.43
C VAL A 185 25.23 6.87 -25.93
N ASN A 186 25.47 6.88 -24.61
CA ASN A 186 26.56 7.64 -24.00
C ASN A 186 27.84 6.82 -23.76
N GLY A 187 27.84 5.52 -24.08
CA GLY A 187 28.98 4.63 -23.88
C GLY A 187 29.87 4.51 -25.10
N ASN A 188 31.06 5.12 -25.05
CA ASN A 188 32.25 4.42 -25.55
C ASN A 188 32.38 3.13 -24.73
N ASP A 189 32.64 1.99 -25.38
CA ASP A 189 32.75 0.63 -24.81
C ASP A 189 33.92 0.46 -23.79
N ASN A 190 34.00 1.31 -22.78
CA ASN A 190 34.85 1.10 -21.62
C ASN A 190 34.01 0.41 -20.54
N LEU A 191 34.24 -0.90 -20.46
CA LEU A 191 33.66 -1.94 -19.61
C LEU A 191 33.77 -1.72 -18.08
N SER A 192 33.81 -0.48 -17.59
CA SER A 192 34.20 -0.16 -16.21
C SER A 192 33.25 0.73 -15.40
N ASP A 193 32.09 1.14 -15.92
CA ASP A 193 31.13 2.01 -15.18
C ASP A 193 29.76 1.35 -14.94
N ASP A 194 29.78 0.10 -14.46
CA ASP A 194 28.59 -0.68 -14.12
C ASP A 194 27.88 -0.24 -12.83
N ALA A 195 28.49 0.67 -12.05
CA ALA A 195 27.92 1.17 -10.81
C ALA A 195 26.97 2.37 -11.06
N LEU A 196 25.81 2.38 -10.40
CA LEU A 196 24.88 3.51 -10.42
C LEU A 196 25.56 4.76 -9.84
N GLY A 197 25.40 5.90 -10.52
CA GLY A 197 26.02 7.15 -10.09
C GLY A 197 25.26 8.41 -10.48
N PRO A 198 25.84 9.60 -10.26
CA PRO A 198 25.22 10.89 -10.61
C PRO A 198 24.88 11.02 -12.10
N ALA A 199 25.63 10.35 -12.98
CA ALA A 199 25.37 10.34 -14.43
C ALA A 199 24.01 9.71 -14.80
N ASP A 200 23.44 8.89 -13.92
CA ASP A 200 22.15 8.22 -14.13
C ASP A 200 20.95 9.10 -13.71
N ALA A 201 21.17 10.31 -13.17
CA ALA A 201 20.10 11.23 -12.78
C ALA A 201 19.05 11.51 -13.89
N PRO A 202 19.44 11.70 -15.17
CA PRO A 202 18.48 11.89 -16.25
C PRO A 202 17.56 10.68 -16.47
N VAL A 203 18.03 9.45 -16.19
CA VAL A 203 17.23 8.23 -16.34
C VAL A 203 16.05 8.25 -15.36
N PHE A 204 16.31 8.52 -14.07
CA PHE A 204 15.26 8.58 -13.05
C PHE A 204 14.29 9.75 -13.28
N LYS A 205 14.82 10.91 -13.68
CA LYS A 205 14.00 12.07 -14.04
C LYS A 205 13.08 11.77 -15.22
N ASN A 206 13.61 11.21 -16.30
CA ASN A 206 12.80 10.85 -17.48
C ASN A 206 11.78 9.77 -17.14
N LEU A 207 12.14 8.78 -16.31
CA LEU A 207 11.21 7.77 -15.81
C LEU A 207 10.05 8.42 -15.03
N ALA A 208 10.34 9.35 -14.12
CA ALA A 208 9.32 10.07 -13.36
C ALA A 208 8.40 10.89 -14.27
N LEU A 209 8.94 11.59 -15.27
CA LEU A 209 8.14 12.35 -16.25
C LEU A 209 7.25 11.46 -17.10
N ILE A 210 7.74 10.31 -17.57
CA ILE A 210 6.94 9.33 -18.32
C ILE A 210 5.81 8.78 -17.44
N VAL A 211 6.11 8.42 -16.19
CA VAL A 211 5.12 7.96 -15.21
C VAL A 211 4.04 9.02 -14.98
N LEU A 212 4.41 10.29 -14.84
CA LEU A 212 3.46 11.39 -14.69
C LEU A 212 2.60 11.58 -15.94
N GLY A 213 3.20 11.54 -17.13
CA GLY A 213 2.47 11.67 -18.39
C GLY A 213 1.45 10.54 -18.59
N VAL A 214 1.89 9.29 -18.43
CA VAL A 214 1.01 8.11 -18.52
C VAL A 214 -0.08 8.17 -17.44
N GLY A 215 0.29 8.44 -16.19
CA GLY A 215 -0.64 8.54 -15.08
C GLY A 215 -1.68 9.65 -15.23
N ALA A 216 -1.30 10.81 -15.78
CA ALA A 216 -2.21 11.91 -16.09
C ALA A 216 -3.25 11.48 -17.13
N VAL A 217 -2.82 10.80 -18.21
CA VAL A 217 -3.73 10.29 -19.24
C VAL A 217 -4.76 9.33 -18.65
N PHE A 218 -4.33 8.35 -17.85
CA PHE A 218 -5.25 7.42 -17.18
C PHE A 218 -6.17 8.11 -16.16
N SER A 219 -5.69 9.14 -15.46
CA SER A 219 -6.51 9.95 -14.54
C SER A 219 -7.60 10.71 -15.30
N VAL A 220 -7.30 11.25 -16.49
CA VAL A 220 -8.29 11.87 -17.37
C VAL A 220 -9.34 10.85 -17.81
N PHE A 221 -8.91 9.64 -18.22
CA PHE A 221 -9.84 8.56 -18.57
C PHE A 221 -10.78 8.20 -17.39
N PHE A 222 -10.26 8.11 -16.17
CA PHE A 222 -11.08 7.90 -14.98
C PHE A 222 -12.10 9.02 -14.78
N HIS A 223 -11.66 10.28 -14.85
CA HIS A 223 -12.53 11.43 -14.59
C HIS A 223 -13.60 11.65 -15.67
N VAL A 224 -13.31 11.33 -16.93
CA VAL A 224 -14.27 11.41 -18.04
C VAL A 224 -15.22 10.20 -18.05
N GLY A 225 -14.68 8.98 -17.87
CA GLY A 225 -15.43 7.74 -18.01
C GLY A 225 -16.29 7.37 -16.79
N THR A 226 -15.93 7.86 -15.60
CA THR A 226 -16.62 7.53 -14.34
C THR A 226 -17.58 8.65 -13.97
N ALA A 227 -18.89 8.40 -14.07
CA ALA A 227 -19.93 9.36 -13.69
C ALA A 227 -20.44 9.06 -12.27
N GLU A 228 -20.31 10.04 -11.37
CA GLU A 228 -20.91 10.01 -10.04
C GLU A 228 -22.36 10.55 -10.19
N SER A 229 -23.36 9.65 -10.28
CA SER A 229 -24.75 10.06 -10.58
C SER A 229 -25.45 10.64 -9.35
N ARG A 230 -26.07 11.81 -9.52
CA ARG A 230 -26.89 12.50 -8.50
C ARG A 230 -28.10 11.66 -8.02
N GLN A 231 -28.60 10.73 -8.84
CA GLN A 231 -29.68 9.80 -8.46
C GLN A 231 -29.34 8.93 -7.26
N THR A 232 -28.06 8.58 -7.05
CA THR A 232 -27.64 7.81 -5.88
C THR A 232 -27.74 8.63 -4.58
N LYS A 233 -27.62 9.98 -4.66
CA LYS A 233 -27.81 10.88 -3.52
C LYS A 233 -29.28 10.99 -3.10
N GLU A 234 -30.21 11.12 -4.05
CA GLU A 234 -31.65 11.20 -3.74
C GLU A 234 -32.19 9.86 -3.21
N VAL A 235 -31.76 8.73 -3.79
CA VAL A 235 -32.15 7.40 -3.31
C VAL A 235 -31.55 7.11 -1.93
N ARG A 236 -30.32 7.55 -1.65
CA ARG A 236 -29.70 7.37 -0.34
C ARG A 236 -30.28 8.32 0.72
N HIS A 237 -30.57 9.57 0.39
CA HIS A 237 -31.25 10.50 1.31
C HIS A 237 -32.64 9.98 1.67
N LYS A 238 -33.39 9.47 0.68
CA LYS A 238 -34.67 8.78 0.94
C LYS A 238 -34.51 7.55 1.82
N ARG A 239 -33.46 6.74 1.60
CA ARG A 239 -33.22 5.53 2.39
C ARG A 239 -32.76 5.84 3.82
N GLU A 240 -31.94 6.88 4.02
CA GLU A 240 -31.54 7.37 5.34
C GLU A 240 -32.70 8.06 6.07
N GLU A 241 -33.65 8.68 5.34
CA GLU A 241 -34.92 9.18 5.90
C GLU A 241 -35.89 8.04 6.25
N GLU A 242 -35.99 7.00 5.41
CA GLU A 242 -36.80 5.81 5.65
C GLU A 242 -36.27 4.97 6.82
N GLU A 243 -34.94 4.81 6.96
CA GLU A 243 -34.30 4.12 8.09
C GLU A 243 -34.50 4.90 9.40
N LYS A 244 -34.40 6.24 9.38
CA LYS A 244 -34.72 7.09 10.54
C LYS A 244 -36.20 7.04 10.91
N GLN A 245 -37.10 7.01 9.94
CA GLN A 245 -38.54 6.84 10.20
C GLN A 245 -38.88 5.47 10.76
N GLN A 246 -38.19 4.40 10.31
CA GLN A 246 -38.33 3.07 10.90
C GLN A 246 -37.81 3.00 12.34
N GLU A 247 -36.71 3.67 12.66
CA GLU A 247 -36.20 3.75 14.04
C GLU A 247 -37.16 4.55 14.94
N GLU A 248 -37.73 5.66 14.46
CA GLU A 248 -38.74 6.45 15.18
C GLU A 248 -40.08 5.69 15.38
N ASP A 249 -40.52 4.91 14.39
CA ASP A 249 -41.73 4.08 14.46
C ASP A 249 -41.54 2.87 15.41
N GLU A 250 -40.34 2.29 15.47
CA GLU A 250 -40.01 1.21 16.42
C GLU A 250 -39.91 1.72 17.86
N GLU A 251 -39.41 2.95 18.09
CA GLU A 251 -39.40 3.60 19.41
C GLU A 251 -40.82 3.91 19.91
N GLN A 252 -41.75 4.32 19.03
CA GLN A 252 -43.15 4.54 19.41
C GLN A 252 -43.91 3.23 19.67
N SER A 253 -43.61 2.16 18.93
CA SER A 253 -44.24 0.85 19.15
C SER A 253 -43.72 0.11 20.40
N ALA A 254 -42.59 0.52 20.98
CA ALA A 254 -42.00 -0.06 22.19
C ALA A 254 -42.77 0.28 23.49
N SER A 255 -43.82 1.12 23.41
CA SER A 255 -44.65 1.52 24.57
C SER A 255 -45.73 0.51 24.98
N ARG A 256 -45.74 -0.73 24.45
CA ARG A 256 -46.65 -1.81 24.87
C ARG A 256 -45.91 -2.97 25.53
N PRO A 257 -46.31 -3.42 26.73
CA PRO A 257 -45.54 -4.42 27.47
C PRO A 257 -46.00 -5.84 27.13
N LEU A 258 -45.29 -6.59 26.28
CA LEU A 258 -45.40 -8.07 26.24
C LEU A 258 -44.10 -8.79 25.82
N LEU A 259 -43.67 -9.67 26.73
CA LEU A 259 -42.74 -10.82 26.67
C LEU A 259 -41.28 -10.66 26.17
N PRO A 260 -40.31 -11.33 26.85
CA PRO A 260 -38.90 -11.32 26.48
C PRO A 260 -38.69 -12.22 25.26
N LYS A 261 -38.93 -11.68 24.07
CA LYS A 261 -38.45 -12.27 22.83
C LYS A 261 -36.93 -12.16 22.85
N SER A 262 -36.25 -13.31 22.81
CA SER A 262 -34.80 -13.45 22.75
C SER A 262 -34.19 -12.45 21.75
N ARG A 263 -33.78 -11.28 22.25
CA ARG A 263 -33.11 -10.24 21.48
C ARG A 263 -31.64 -10.62 21.42
N THR A 264 -31.25 -11.32 20.36
CA THR A 264 -29.86 -11.27 19.88
C THR A 264 -29.62 -9.86 19.35
N LEU A 265 -29.47 -8.90 20.27
CA LEU A 265 -29.10 -7.53 19.93
C LEU A 265 -27.67 -7.61 19.40
N LEU A 266 -27.53 -7.48 18.08
CA LEU A 266 -26.24 -7.43 17.39
C LEU A 266 -25.50 -6.18 17.92
N LEU A 267 -24.70 -6.35 18.97
CA LEU A 267 -23.93 -5.29 19.61
C LEU A 267 -22.98 -4.69 18.56
N LEU A 268 -23.38 -3.57 17.96
CA LEU A 268 -22.52 -2.73 17.15
C LEU A 268 -21.41 -2.19 18.05
N LEU A 269 -20.18 -2.64 17.82
CA LEU A 269 -19.04 -2.24 18.64
C LEU A 269 -18.65 -0.80 18.31
N GLN A 270 -18.67 0.07 19.31
CA GLN A 270 -18.03 1.38 19.20
C GLN A 270 -16.50 1.24 19.05
N TRP A 271 -15.85 2.25 18.48
CA TRP A 271 -14.39 2.26 18.24
C TRP A 271 -13.58 1.98 19.52
N LYS A 272 -13.99 2.49 20.68
CA LYS A 272 -13.33 2.24 21.97
C LYS A 272 -13.33 0.76 22.36
N CYS A 273 -14.38 0.02 21.99
CA CYS A 273 -14.51 -1.39 22.31
C CYS A 273 -13.51 -2.25 21.51
N TRP A 274 -13.14 -1.84 20.30
CA TRP A 274 -12.13 -2.54 19.48
C TRP A 274 -10.77 -2.57 20.16
N LEU A 275 -10.38 -1.47 20.83
CA LEU A 275 -9.13 -1.37 21.55
C LEU A 275 -9.05 -2.32 22.77
N ARG A 276 -10.16 -2.92 23.20
CA ARG A 276 -10.17 -3.94 24.27
C ARG A 276 -10.16 -5.38 23.73
N GLN A 277 -10.38 -5.58 22.43
CA GLN A 277 -10.47 -6.91 21.85
C GLN A 277 -9.06 -7.46 21.54
N PRO A 278 -8.67 -8.64 22.06
CA PRO A 278 -7.35 -9.21 21.78
C PRO A 278 -7.17 -9.57 20.29
N SER A 279 -8.25 -10.03 19.63
CA SER A 279 -8.21 -10.37 18.19
C SER A 279 -7.91 -9.17 17.30
N PHE A 280 -8.22 -7.95 17.74
CA PHE A 280 -7.83 -6.73 17.02
C PHE A 280 -6.31 -6.61 16.93
N TYR A 281 -5.61 -6.78 18.05
CA TYR A 281 -4.15 -6.69 18.08
C TYR A 281 -3.47 -7.85 17.36
N GLN A 282 -4.01 -9.08 17.45
CA GLN A 282 -3.47 -10.23 16.72
C GLN A 282 -3.49 -10.00 15.20
N VAL A 283 -4.63 -9.58 14.66
CA VAL A 283 -4.80 -9.35 13.21
C VAL A 283 -4.02 -8.10 12.78
N ALA A 284 -4.03 -7.03 13.58
CA ALA A 284 -3.26 -5.82 13.28
C ALA A 284 -1.75 -6.10 13.24
N LEU A 285 -1.23 -6.91 14.16
CA LEU A 285 0.17 -7.29 14.19
C LEU A 285 0.54 -8.20 13.02
N LEU A 286 -0.34 -9.14 12.64
CA LEU A 286 -0.17 -9.97 11.44
C LEU A 286 -0.14 -9.11 10.17
N TYR A 287 -1.06 -8.15 10.07
CA TYR A 287 -1.12 -7.20 8.96
C TYR A 287 0.14 -6.34 8.86
N MET A 288 0.57 -5.76 9.98
CA MET A 288 1.75 -4.91 10.06
C MET A 288 3.03 -5.69 9.70
N THR A 289 3.23 -6.88 10.24
CA THR A 289 4.40 -7.74 9.91
C THR A 289 4.39 -8.18 8.45
N THR A 290 3.22 -8.53 7.90
CA THR A 290 3.06 -8.83 6.46
C THR A 290 3.53 -7.64 5.61
N ARG A 291 3.05 -6.44 5.95
CA ARG A 291 3.35 -5.21 5.20
C ARG A 291 4.81 -4.81 5.31
N LEU A 292 5.43 -4.99 6.48
CA LEU A 292 6.87 -4.82 6.65
C LEU A 292 7.67 -5.74 5.73
N ILE A 293 7.35 -7.04 5.68
CA ILE A 293 8.05 -7.99 4.80
C ILE A 293 7.95 -7.54 3.34
N VAL A 294 6.74 -7.23 2.86
CA VAL A 294 6.52 -6.85 1.46
C VAL A 294 7.22 -5.53 1.12
N ASN A 295 6.98 -4.48 1.88
CA ASN A 295 7.45 -3.14 1.54
C ASN A 295 8.97 -3.01 1.73
N LEU A 296 9.53 -3.55 2.82
CA LEU A 296 10.97 -3.46 3.05
C LEU A 296 11.75 -4.36 2.08
N SER A 297 11.27 -5.57 1.78
CA SER A 297 11.95 -6.42 0.78
C SER A 297 11.94 -5.76 -0.61
N GLN A 298 10.85 -5.11 -1.00
CA GLN A 298 10.80 -4.32 -2.24
C GLN A 298 11.75 -3.11 -2.19
N THR A 299 11.81 -2.41 -1.05
CA THR A 299 12.61 -1.19 -0.88
C THR A 299 14.11 -1.46 -0.92
N TYR A 300 14.54 -2.57 -0.32
CA TYR A 300 15.96 -2.92 -0.22
C TYR A 300 16.43 -3.88 -1.33
N MET A 301 15.53 -4.45 -2.14
CA MET A 301 15.91 -5.36 -3.24
C MET A 301 16.93 -4.71 -4.17
N SER A 302 16.66 -3.48 -4.64
CA SER A 302 17.57 -2.78 -5.53
C SER A 302 18.96 -2.59 -4.91
N MET A 303 19.03 -2.20 -3.64
CA MET A 303 20.30 -2.02 -2.92
C MET A 303 21.05 -3.34 -2.72
N TYR A 304 20.35 -4.44 -2.44
CA TYR A 304 20.94 -5.76 -2.35
C TYR A 304 21.57 -6.19 -3.69
N LEU A 305 20.88 -5.96 -4.81
CA LEU A 305 21.40 -6.33 -6.14
C LEU A 305 22.66 -5.55 -6.51
N ILE A 306 22.69 -4.25 -6.23
CA ILE A 306 23.80 -3.36 -6.61
C ILE A 306 24.96 -3.49 -5.63
N ASN A 307 24.71 -3.27 -4.34
CA ASN A 307 25.76 -3.07 -3.34
C ASN A 307 26.29 -4.39 -2.77
N THR A 308 25.46 -5.43 -2.70
CA THR A 308 25.89 -6.75 -2.20
C THR A 308 26.33 -7.64 -3.34
N LEU A 309 25.48 -7.86 -4.34
CA LEU A 309 25.77 -8.83 -5.41
C LEU A 309 26.61 -8.24 -6.55
N GLY A 310 26.78 -6.92 -6.62
CA GLY A 310 27.57 -6.26 -7.67
C GLY A 310 27.01 -6.51 -9.07
N LEU A 311 25.71 -6.77 -9.20
CA LEU A 311 25.09 -7.10 -10.48
C LEU A 311 24.90 -5.84 -11.34
N HIS A 312 24.99 -6.00 -12.65
CA HIS A 312 24.78 -4.93 -13.62
C HIS A 312 23.45 -4.19 -13.40
N LYS A 313 23.42 -2.90 -13.76
CA LYS A 313 22.25 -2.01 -13.65
C LYS A 313 20.96 -2.59 -14.24
N LYS A 314 21.05 -3.47 -15.25
CA LYS A 314 19.89 -4.17 -15.85
C LYS A 314 19.05 -4.96 -14.84
N PHE A 315 19.67 -5.51 -13.80
CA PHE A 315 18.99 -6.34 -12.80
C PHE A 315 18.04 -5.54 -11.89
N ILE A 316 18.25 -4.23 -11.78
CA ILE A 316 17.47 -3.31 -10.94
C ILE A 316 16.02 -3.19 -11.42
N ALA A 317 15.78 -3.39 -12.71
CA ALA A 317 14.45 -3.41 -13.29
C ALA A 317 13.91 -4.84 -13.45
N THR A 318 14.75 -5.81 -13.84
CA THR A 318 14.28 -7.17 -14.15
C THR A 318 13.90 -7.97 -12.91
N ILE A 319 14.61 -7.84 -11.79
CA ILE A 319 14.32 -8.63 -10.58
C ILE A 319 12.99 -8.21 -9.92
N PRO A 320 12.72 -6.92 -9.65
CA PRO A 320 11.40 -6.50 -9.17
C PRO A 320 10.27 -6.90 -10.13
N LEU A 321 10.49 -6.82 -11.45
CA LEU A 321 9.51 -7.28 -12.44
C LEU A 321 9.18 -8.77 -12.26
N VAL A 322 10.20 -9.62 -12.08
CA VAL A 322 10.02 -11.06 -11.84
C VAL A 322 9.27 -11.33 -10.54
N MET A 323 9.56 -10.58 -9.47
CA MET A 323 8.83 -10.68 -8.19
C MET A 323 7.34 -10.34 -8.36
N TYR A 324 7.01 -9.28 -9.09
CA TYR A 324 5.62 -8.89 -9.31
C TYR A 324 4.88 -9.88 -10.22
N LEU A 325 5.53 -10.37 -11.27
CA LEU A 325 4.93 -11.34 -12.18
C LEU A 325 4.67 -12.68 -11.47
N SER A 326 5.63 -13.17 -10.68
CA SER A 326 5.45 -14.39 -9.90
C SER A 326 4.35 -14.24 -8.85
N GLY A 327 4.30 -13.10 -8.14
CA GLY A 327 3.25 -12.79 -7.17
C GLY A 327 1.86 -12.72 -7.80
N PHE A 328 1.74 -12.09 -8.98
CA PHE A 328 0.49 -12.02 -9.72
C PHE A 328 0.00 -13.40 -10.16
N LEU A 329 0.87 -14.22 -10.77
CA LEU A 329 0.53 -15.59 -11.17
C LEU A 329 0.12 -16.44 -9.96
N CYS A 330 0.84 -16.31 -8.85
CA CYS A 330 0.55 -16.97 -7.59
C CYS A 330 -0.86 -16.62 -7.07
N SER A 331 -1.28 -15.36 -7.19
CA SER A 331 -2.59 -14.89 -6.68
C SER A 331 -3.81 -15.65 -7.27
N PHE A 332 -3.72 -16.15 -8.51
CA PHE A 332 -4.78 -16.97 -9.12
C PHE A 332 -4.86 -18.37 -8.49
N ILE A 333 -3.72 -18.93 -8.10
CA ILE A 333 -3.61 -20.25 -7.48
C ILE A 333 -4.02 -20.19 -6.00
N MET A 334 -3.80 -19.05 -5.34
CA MET A 334 -4.05 -18.94 -3.89
C MET A 334 -5.52 -19.01 -3.50
N LYS A 335 -6.44 -18.58 -4.37
CA LYS A 335 -7.88 -18.65 -4.08
C LYS A 335 -8.41 -20.10 -3.96
N PRO A 336 -8.16 -21.02 -4.92
CA PRO A 336 -8.56 -22.43 -4.75
C PRO A 336 -7.80 -23.11 -3.61
N VAL A 337 -6.50 -22.82 -3.44
CA VAL A 337 -5.71 -23.37 -2.31
C VAL A 337 -6.33 -22.96 -0.98
N SER A 338 -6.66 -21.68 -0.80
CA SER A 338 -7.26 -21.18 0.44
C SER A 338 -8.61 -21.79 0.76
N ARG A 339 -9.40 -22.16 -0.26
CA ARG A 339 -10.65 -22.90 -0.06
C ARG A 339 -10.42 -24.36 0.38
N LEU A 340 -9.31 -24.96 -0.04
CA LEU A 340 -8.99 -26.35 0.26
C LEU A 340 -8.38 -26.53 1.66
N ILE A 341 -7.37 -25.73 2.00
CA ILE A 341 -6.59 -25.90 3.24
C ILE A 341 -6.91 -24.84 4.32
N GLY A 342 -7.72 -23.84 4.00
CA GLY A 342 -8.07 -22.74 4.90
C GLY A 342 -7.05 -21.60 4.91
N LYS A 343 -7.46 -20.43 5.42
CA LYS A 343 -6.68 -19.18 5.39
C LYS A 343 -5.39 -19.27 6.19
N CYS A 344 -5.41 -19.76 7.44
CA CYS A 344 -4.22 -19.83 8.28
C CYS A 344 -3.10 -20.69 7.68
N PHE A 345 -3.43 -21.86 7.13
CA PHE A 345 -2.46 -22.72 6.46
C PHE A 345 -1.95 -22.14 5.15
N THR A 346 -2.79 -21.42 4.40
CA THR A 346 -2.35 -20.70 3.19
C THR A 346 -1.37 -19.57 3.54
N TYR A 347 -1.62 -18.84 4.64
CA TYR A 347 -0.69 -17.85 5.14
C TYR A 347 0.64 -18.48 5.58
N ALA A 348 0.59 -19.63 6.28
CA ALA A 348 1.78 -20.39 6.65
C ALA A 348 2.59 -20.85 5.42
N LEU A 349 1.93 -21.31 4.36
CA LEU A 349 2.57 -21.67 3.09
C LEU A 349 3.27 -20.46 2.45
N GLY A 350 2.61 -19.30 2.42
CA GLY A 350 3.22 -18.06 1.95
C GLY A 350 4.45 -17.67 2.77
N LEU A 351 4.37 -17.74 4.10
CA LEU A 351 5.51 -17.49 4.99
C LEU A 351 6.64 -18.49 4.75
N LEU A 352 6.34 -19.77 4.53
CA LEU A 352 7.36 -20.77 4.24
C LEU A 352 8.17 -20.40 2.99
N LEU A 353 7.52 -19.95 1.91
CA LEU A 353 8.20 -19.49 0.70
C LEU A 353 9.14 -18.29 0.97
N VAL A 354 8.68 -17.32 1.78
CA VAL A 354 9.49 -16.15 2.19
C VAL A 354 10.66 -16.58 3.07
N MET A 355 10.46 -17.53 3.99
CA MET A 355 11.53 -18.07 4.84
C MET A 355 12.53 -18.90 4.02
N THR A 356 12.07 -19.64 3.01
CA THR A 356 12.96 -20.34 2.06
C THR A 356 13.81 -19.35 1.27
N PHE A 357 13.22 -18.25 0.79
CA PHE A 357 13.98 -17.15 0.20
C PHE A 357 15.04 -16.61 1.18
N SER A 358 14.65 -16.33 2.41
CA SER A 358 15.56 -15.80 3.44
C SER A 358 16.71 -16.75 3.74
N GLY A 359 16.45 -18.06 3.84
CA GLY A 359 17.47 -19.07 4.07
C GLY A 359 18.38 -19.26 2.85
N TRP A 360 17.82 -19.16 1.64
CA TRP A 360 18.62 -19.25 0.42
C TRP A 360 19.56 -18.06 0.30
N VAL A 361 19.07 -16.83 0.52
CA VAL A 361 19.91 -15.62 0.54
C VAL A 361 21.02 -15.75 1.58
N LEU A 362 20.72 -16.24 2.79
CA LEU A 362 21.71 -16.42 3.85
C LEU A 362 22.83 -17.40 3.50
N LEU A 363 22.53 -18.44 2.71
CA LEU A 363 23.47 -19.53 2.40
C LEU A 363 24.26 -19.31 1.10
N ASP A 364 23.72 -18.55 0.15
CA ASP A 364 24.32 -18.34 -1.16
C ASP A 364 24.77 -16.87 -1.33
N GLU A 365 26.06 -16.64 -1.08
CA GLU A 365 26.70 -15.33 -1.16
C GLU A 365 26.98 -14.90 -2.62
N GLN A 366 26.91 -15.83 -3.59
CA GLN A 366 27.18 -15.57 -5.01
C GLN A 366 25.99 -15.97 -5.89
N MET A 367 24.83 -15.38 -5.58
CA MET A 367 23.58 -15.78 -6.24
C MET A 367 23.56 -15.57 -7.76
N GLY A 368 24.35 -14.66 -8.36
CA GLY A 368 24.44 -14.50 -9.81
C GLY A 368 23.08 -14.51 -10.52
N GLU A 369 22.87 -15.46 -11.45
CA GLU A 369 21.57 -15.66 -12.13
C GLU A 369 20.52 -16.42 -11.28
N ARG A 370 20.92 -17.12 -10.21
CA ARG A 370 20.01 -17.83 -9.30
C ARG A 370 19.09 -16.86 -8.53
N VAL A 371 19.44 -15.58 -8.48
CA VAL A 371 18.59 -14.50 -7.94
C VAL A 371 17.20 -14.51 -8.58
N TYR A 372 17.06 -14.88 -9.85
CA TYR A 372 15.74 -15.00 -10.49
C TYR A 372 14.85 -16.03 -9.79
N GLY A 373 15.41 -17.18 -9.38
CA GLY A 373 14.69 -18.19 -8.61
C GLY A 373 14.30 -17.69 -7.21
N ALA A 374 15.21 -17.02 -6.54
CA ALA A 374 14.95 -16.39 -5.24
C ALA A 374 13.85 -15.32 -5.34
N ALA A 375 13.87 -14.49 -6.39
CA ALA A 375 12.87 -13.47 -6.67
C ALA A 375 11.47 -14.07 -6.91
N VAL A 376 11.38 -15.22 -7.59
CA VAL A 376 10.12 -15.95 -7.77
C VAL A 376 9.54 -16.38 -6.42
N LEU A 377 10.37 -16.97 -5.54
CA LEU A 377 9.93 -17.39 -4.20
C LEU A 377 9.45 -16.22 -3.35
N LEU A 378 10.23 -15.13 -3.31
CA LEU A 378 9.85 -13.94 -2.57
C LEU A 378 8.55 -13.34 -3.10
N GLY A 379 8.44 -13.15 -4.42
CA GLY A 379 7.23 -12.59 -5.04
C GLY A 379 5.97 -13.44 -4.80
N ALA A 380 6.07 -14.76 -4.98
CA ALA A 380 4.97 -15.68 -4.73
C ALA A 380 4.57 -15.73 -3.24
N GLY A 381 5.55 -15.79 -2.33
CA GLY A 381 5.34 -15.78 -0.89
C GLY A 381 4.71 -14.48 -0.39
N SER A 382 5.30 -13.33 -0.75
CA SER A 382 4.85 -11.98 -0.41
C SER A 382 3.42 -11.69 -0.88
N ALA A 383 3.07 -12.08 -2.12
CA ALA A 383 1.70 -11.92 -2.61
C ALA A 383 0.70 -12.79 -1.82
N THR A 384 1.09 -14.02 -1.49
CA THR A 384 0.23 -14.96 -0.73
C THR A 384 -0.06 -14.42 0.67
N ILE A 385 0.97 -14.02 1.43
CA ILE A 385 0.78 -13.49 2.78
C ILE A 385 -0.05 -12.20 2.77
N LEU A 386 0.16 -11.32 1.78
CA LEU A 386 -0.58 -10.06 1.67
C LEU A 386 -2.08 -10.28 1.41
N VAL A 387 -2.42 -11.14 0.44
CA VAL A 387 -3.81 -11.42 0.07
C VAL A 387 -4.56 -12.07 1.24
N ILE A 388 -3.92 -13.04 1.91
CA ILE A 388 -4.55 -13.73 3.03
C ILE A 388 -4.67 -12.83 4.26
N SER A 389 -3.68 -11.97 4.53
CA SER A 389 -3.72 -10.99 5.63
C SER A 389 -4.89 -9.99 5.48
N LEU A 390 -5.12 -9.50 4.26
CA LEU A 390 -6.30 -8.68 3.94
C LEU A 390 -7.61 -9.45 4.15
N ALA A 391 -7.66 -10.72 3.76
CA ALA A 391 -8.84 -11.56 3.95
C ALA A 391 -9.13 -11.86 5.43
N MET A 392 -8.10 -11.98 6.28
CA MET A 392 -8.26 -12.11 7.74
C MET A 392 -8.71 -10.81 8.40
N THR A 393 -8.26 -9.67 7.87
CA THR A 393 -8.73 -8.35 8.32
C THR A 393 -10.22 -8.15 8.04
N ALA A 394 -10.67 -8.53 6.84
CA ALA A 394 -12.08 -8.49 6.48
C ALA A 394 -12.93 -9.42 7.36
N GLU A 395 -12.40 -10.60 7.72
CA GLU A 395 -13.05 -11.56 8.62
C GLU A 395 -13.15 -11.06 10.07
N LEU A 396 -12.15 -10.29 10.54
CA LEU A 396 -12.24 -9.65 11.85
C LEU A 396 -13.39 -8.65 11.92
N ILE A 397 -13.58 -7.86 10.85
CA ILE A 397 -14.66 -6.86 10.78
C ILE A 397 -16.01 -7.56 10.64
N ALA A 398 -16.11 -8.58 9.79
CA ALA A 398 -17.33 -9.33 9.52
C ALA A 398 -18.55 -8.39 9.36
N ASP A 399 -19.55 -8.52 10.23
CA ASP A 399 -20.81 -7.76 10.19
C ASP A 399 -20.70 -6.35 10.82
N GLN A 400 -19.57 -6.01 11.47
CA GLN A 400 -19.34 -4.74 12.19
C GLN A 400 -18.92 -3.60 11.25
N THR A 401 -19.62 -3.46 10.13
CA THR A 401 -19.26 -2.54 9.03
C THR A 401 -19.21 -1.06 9.45
N GLN A 402 -20.05 -0.65 10.42
CA GLN A 402 -20.08 0.73 10.96
C GLN A 402 -18.76 1.16 11.61
N SER A 403 -18.04 0.22 12.23
CA SER A 403 -16.76 0.48 12.90
C SER A 403 -15.56 -0.08 12.13
N GLY A 404 -15.78 -0.75 10.99
CA GLY A 404 -14.74 -1.31 10.14
C GLY A 404 -13.78 -0.27 9.58
N ALA A 405 -14.25 0.97 9.35
CA ALA A 405 -13.40 2.08 8.92
C ALA A 405 -12.31 2.42 9.95
N PHE A 406 -12.64 2.38 11.25
CA PHE A 406 -11.67 2.58 12.33
C PHE A 406 -10.63 1.46 12.37
N VAL A 407 -11.06 0.20 12.17
CA VAL A 407 -10.17 -0.96 12.15
C VAL A 407 -9.17 -0.84 10.98
N TYR A 408 -9.65 -0.60 9.76
CA TYR A 408 -8.77 -0.40 8.60
C TYR A 408 -7.86 0.83 8.76
N GLY A 409 -8.39 1.94 9.27
CA GLY A 409 -7.61 3.16 9.52
C GLY A 409 -6.48 2.92 10.52
N SER A 410 -6.76 2.23 11.62
CA SER A 410 -5.76 1.89 12.64
C SER A 410 -4.68 0.94 12.11
N MET A 411 -5.09 -0.09 11.36
CA MET A 411 -4.15 -1.03 10.72
C MET A 411 -3.27 -0.33 9.68
N SER A 412 -3.87 0.53 8.85
CA SER A 412 -3.16 1.32 7.85
C SER A 412 -2.28 2.43 8.45
N PHE A 413 -2.58 2.89 9.66
CA PHE A 413 -1.71 3.82 10.37
C PHE A 413 -0.48 3.08 10.90
N ALA A 414 -0.71 1.92 11.54
CA ALA A 414 0.34 1.11 12.13
C ALA A 414 1.33 0.56 11.08
N ASP A 415 0.85 0.10 9.91
CA ASP A 415 1.74 -0.43 8.88
C ASP A 415 2.62 0.66 8.24
N LYS A 416 2.06 1.82 7.90
CA LYS A 416 2.80 2.95 7.32
C LYS A 416 3.84 3.49 8.29
N LEU A 417 3.44 3.77 9.53
CA LEU A 417 4.36 4.26 10.55
C LEU A 417 5.50 3.26 10.81
N SER A 418 5.17 1.98 10.97
CA SER A 418 6.17 0.93 11.21
C SER A 418 7.16 0.80 10.05
N ASN A 419 6.71 0.88 8.79
CA ASN A 419 7.59 0.88 7.62
C ASN A 419 8.57 2.07 7.63
N GLY A 420 8.08 3.28 7.93
CA GLY A 420 8.93 4.46 8.01
C GLY A 420 10.00 4.34 9.10
N VAL A 421 9.59 3.90 10.30
CA VAL A 421 10.51 3.69 11.43
C VAL A 421 11.53 2.60 11.13
N ALA A 422 11.10 1.49 10.53
CA ALA A 422 11.99 0.39 10.16
C ALA A 422 13.05 0.84 9.14
N VAL A 423 12.66 1.55 8.08
CA VAL A 423 13.62 2.12 7.11
C VAL A 423 14.58 3.08 7.81
N MET A 424 14.08 4.00 8.63
CA MET A 424 14.96 4.95 9.33
C MET A 424 15.97 4.24 10.24
N MET A 425 15.52 3.22 10.97
CA MET A 425 16.39 2.40 11.82
C MET A 425 17.47 1.70 10.99
N ILE A 426 17.09 1.05 9.88
CA ILE A 426 18.05 0.39 8.98
C ILE A 426 19.05 1.42 8.43
N GLN A 427 18.57 2.57 7.96
CA GLN A 427 19.44 3.61 7.40
C GLN A 427 20.38 4.24 8.44
N ALA A 428 19.93 4.38 9.69
CA ALA A 428 20.75 4.90 10.78
C ALA A 428 21.84 3.92 11.22
N LEU A 429 21.59 2.61 11.10
CA LEU A 429 22.53 1.53 11.41
C LEU A 429 23.54 1.25 10.28
N HIS A 430 23.48 2.00 9.17
CA HIS A 430 24.41 1.81 8.06
C HIS A 430 25.87 2.06 8.52
N PRO A 431 26.79 1.09 8.34
CA PRO A 431 28.10 1.10 9.00
C PRO A 431 29.04 2.21 8.52
N CYS A 432 28.91 2.70 7.29
CA CYS A 432 29.78 3.75 6.75
C CYS A 432 29.01 5.05 6.53
N ARG A 433 29.58 6.17 7.03
CA ARG A 433 29.02 7.54 6.95
C ARG A 433 29.54 8.34 5.75
N THR A 434 30.60 7.88 5.09
CA THR A 434 31.28 8.55 3.97
C THR A 434 31.38 7.63 2.75
N SER A 435 31.56 8.23 1.58
CA SER A 435 31.54 7.64 0.22
C SER A 435 32.64 6.61 -0.09
N VAL A 436 33.36 6.10 0.91
CA VAL A 436 34.33 5.01 0.73
C VAL A 436 33.68 3.74 1.26
N CYS A 437 33.17 2.90 0.36
CA CYS A 437 32.56 1.61 0.68
C CYS A 437 33.51 0.76 1.51
N CYS A 438 33.18 0.53 2.77
CA CYS A 438 33.88 -0.43 3.62
C CYS A 438 33.40 -1.85 3.31
N PRO A 439 34.22 -2.91 3.50
CA PRO A 439 33.80 -4.31 3.29
C PRO A 439 32.52 -4.69 4.04
N ALA A 440 32.26 -4.06 5.18
CA ALA A 440 31.03 -4.24 5.96
C ALA A 440 29.74 -3.78 5.24
N CYS A 441 29.82 -2.88 4.26
CA CYS A 441 28.65 -2.40 3.51
C CYS A 441 28.08 -3.47 2.56
N VAL A 442 28.94 -4.33 2.01
CA VAL A 442 28.53 -5.42 1.11
C VAL A 442 27.64 -6.40 1.87
N TRP A 443 28.04 -6.76 3.09
CA TRP A 443 27.28 -7.67 3.97
C TRP A 443 26.05 -7.01 4.60
N PHE A 444 26.00 -5.68 4.69
CA PHE A 444 24.91 -4.98 5.34
C PHE A 444 23.57 -5.28 4.66
N TYR A 445 23.42 -5.00 3.36
CA TYR A 445 22.16 -5.24 2.65
C TYR A 445 21.83 -6.73 2.50
N HIS A 446 22.84 -7.60 2.49
CA HIS A 446 22.65 -9.05 2.60
C HIS A 446 21.89 -9.41 3.89
N TYR A 447 22.40 -8.98 5.05
CA TYR A 447 21.75 -9.24 6.33
C TYR A 447 20.41 -8.53 6.47
N ILE A 448 20.26 -7.32 5.92
CA ILE A 448 18.96 -6.63 5.93
C ILE A 448 17.91 -7.45 5.21
N MET A 449 18.20 -8.00 4.03
CA MET A 449 17.24 -8.87 3.34
C MET A 449 16.85 -10.06 4.20
N VAL A 450 17.82 -10.75 4.82
CA VAL A 450 17.56 -11.91 5.69
C VAL A 450 16.78 -11.53 6.96
N ILE A 451 17.11 -10.43 7.63
CA ILE A 451 16.44 -9.98 8.85
C ILE A 451 15.01 -9.52 8.55
N VAL A 452 14.81 -8.79 7.45
CA VAL A 452 13.49 -8.31 7.03
C VAL A 452 12.58 -9.47 6.65
N THR A 453 13.03 -10.41 5.83
CA THR A 453 12.16 -11.52 5.39
C THR A 453 12.08 -12.63 6.43
N GLY A 454 13.21 -13.00 7.02
CA GLY A 454 13.34 -14.08 7.99
C GLY A 454 12.94 -13.68 9.41
N GLY A 455 13.55 -12.61 9.93
CA GLY A 455 13.30 -12.12 11.29
C GLY A 455 11.86 -11.67 11.51
N VAL A 456 11.32 -10.83 10.61
CA VAL A 456 9.90 -10.43 10.68
C VAL A 456 8.98 -11.62 10.37
N GLY A 457 9.40 -12.55 9.50
CA GLY A 457 8.69 -13.80 9.22
C GLY A 457 8.50 -14.69 10.44
N ILE A 458 9.51 -14.76 11.33
CA ILE A 458 9.42 -15.47 12.61
C ILE A 458 8.37 -14.82 13.52
N ILE A 459 8.37 -13.49 13.63
CA ILE A 459 7.35 -12.75 14.39
C ILE A 459 5.96 -13.05 13.83
N ALA A 460 5.78 -12.97 12.50
CA ALA A 460 4.52 -13.29 11.84
C ALA A 460 4.08 -14.74 12.11
N THR A 461 5.02 -15.68 12.19
CA THR A 461 4.76 -17.09 12.55
C THR A 461 4.23 -17.22 13.98
N PHE A 462 4.85 -16.53 14.95
CA PHE A 462 4.34 -16.52 16.33
C PHE A 462 2.92 -15.95 16.43
N VAL A 463 2.64 -14.88 15.69
CA VAL A 463 1.30 -14.28 15.63
C VAL A 463 0.30 -15.24 14.99
N LEU A 464 0.68 -15.92 13.91
CA LEU A 464 -0.16 -16.93 13.28
C LEU A 464 -0.47 -18.10 14.24
N CYS A 465 0.53 -18.58 14.98
CA CYS A 465 0.33 -19.59 16.02
C CYS A 465 -0.63 -19.10 17.11
N SER A 466 -0.53 -17.83 17.52
CA SER A 466 -1.48 -17.23 18.46
C SER A 466 -2.92 -17.23 17.92
N ILE A 467 -3.11 -16.96 16.62
CA ILE A 467 -4.43 -17.00 15.96
C ILE A 467 -4.95 -18.44 15.84
N LEU A 468 -4.07 -19.43 15.63
CA LEU A 468 -4.47 -20.84 15.61
C LEU A 468 -4.94 -21.33 16.99
N ILE A 469 -4.30 -20.88 18.08
CA ILE A 469 -4.69 -21.23 19.46
C ILE A 469 -5.94 -20.45 19.89
N TRP A 470 -5.97 -19.14 19.62
CA TRP A 470 -7.09 -18.26 19.90
C TRP A 470 -7.69 -17.73 18.59
N PRO A 471 -8.69 -18.44 18.03
CA PRO A 471 -9.28 -18.07 16.75
C PRO A 471 -9.94 -16.69 16.81
N ILE A 472 -9.94 -16.01 15.66
CA ILE A 472 -10.54 -14.68 15.48
C ILE A 472 -12.02 -14.73 15.88
N ARG A 473 -12.34 -14.25 17.08
CA ARG A 473 -13.71 -14.13 17.59
C ARG A 473 -13.81 -12.90 18.47
N ILE A 474 -14.83 -12.09 18.23
CA ILE A 474 -15.17 -10.96 19.11
C ILE A 474 -15.64 -11.54 20.44
N ARG A 475 -14.90 -11.26 21.53
CA ARG A 475 -15.23 -11.79 22.85
C ARG A 475 -16.22 -10.85 23.53
N SER A 476 -17.43 -11.33 23.78
CA SER A 476 -18.48 -10.56 24.47
C SER A 476 -18.27 -10.41 25.98
N ARG A 477 -17.25 -11.07 26.57
CA ARG A 477 -17.00 -11.01 28.01
C ARG A 477 -16.29 -9.71 28.38
N GLY A 478 -17.02 -8.78 28.99
CA GLY A 478 -16.46 -7.59 29.63
C GLY A 478 -16.73 -6.26 28.93
N ILE A 479 -17.79 -6.14 28.13
CA ILE A 479 -18.31 -4.82 27.72
C ILE A 479 -19.14 -4.30 28.91
N PRO A 480 -18.63 -3.40 29.78
CA PRO A 480 -19.51 -2.69 30.68
C PRO A 480 -20.51 -1.90 29.84
N VAL A 481 -21.76 -1.91 30.27
CA VAL A 481 -22.90 -1.18 29.69
C VAL A 481 -22.62 0.34 29.49
N ASN A 482 -21.55 0.86 30.11
CA ASN A 482 -21.10 2.25 30.02
C ASN A 482 -20.51 2.71 28.68
N CYS A 483 -20.44 1.91 27.63
CA CYS A 483 -20.12 2.46 26.30
C CYS A 483 -21.30 3.25 25.69
N ASN A 484 -22.49 3.20 26.29
CA ASN A 484 -23.68 3.85 25.75
C ASN A 484 -23.97 5.25 26.30
N ASN A 485 -23.28 5.72 27.35
CA ASN A 485 -23.65 6.97 28.01
C ASN A 485 -22.44 7.90 28.17
N GLU A 486 -22.13 8.72 27.17
CA GLU A 486 -21.30 9.91 27.37
C GLU A 486 -21.51 11.02 26.31
N GLU A 487 -22.73 11.16 25.77
CA GLU A 487 -23.15 12.34 24.97
C GLU A 487 -24.35 13.09 25.56
N GLY A 488 -24.65 12.90 26.86
CA GLY A 488 -25.76 13.61 27.50
C GLY A 488 -25.54 13.85 28.99
N ALA A 489 -24.60 14.73 29.34
CA ALA A 489 -24.60 15.52 30.59
C ALA A 489 -23.42 16.50 30.64
N ASN A 490 -23.54 17.62 29.92
CA ASN A 490 -23.33 19.00 30.40
C ASN A 490 -23.28 19.98 29.22
#